data_AF-A0A2N2R3F1-F1
#
_entry.id   AF-A0A2N2R3F1-F1
#
_cell.length_a   1.000
_cell.length_b   1.000
_cell.length_c   1.000
_cell.angle_alpha   90.00
_cell.angle_beta   90.00
_cell.angle_gamma   90.00
#
_symmetry.space_group_name_H-M   'P 1'
#
loop_
_entity.id
_entity.type
_entity.pdbx_description
1 polymer ?
#
loop_
_entity_poly.entity_id
_entity_poly.type
_entity_poly.pdbx_seq_one_letter_code
_entity_poly.pdbx_strand_id
1 'polypeptide(L)'
;ASDNVLTGNEGANLLSGLDGNDTLIGNAGNDTLNGGTGADSMVGGTGNDRYFVDDAGDQVTELAGGGGADEVRTTLAAYTLTDQVEILRFTGVGSFAGTGNALNNAIFGGTGNDTLAGGAGNDTMTGGAGNDTYHVDSTGDVIMEGAGGGIDTVISSGTAYTLGATLENLVSTNAVGATLTGNTSANQIQGGDGNDNIAAGQGNDTVEGGAGNDTLGGGLGVDLLTGGTGDDLYLVNVTADVVVELADEGIDTVDSAANYTLSANVENLILRNGANINGTGNASDNVLTGNAQANQLLGLDGNDTLFGNGGNDTLNGGAGDDSMVGGAGNDIFVFGSGFGQDVITGFDANPA
;
A
#
# COMPACT_ATOMS: atom_id res chain seq x y z
N ALA A 1 23.48 -42.96 13.40
CA ALA A 1 23.04 -41.80 14.18
C ALA A 1 23.19 -42.14 15.66
N SER A 2 24.00 -41.38 16.38
CA SER A 2 24.14 -41.51 17.83
C SER A 2 23.76 -40.17 18.42
N ASP A 3 22.75 -40.14 19.27
CA ASP A 3 22.35 -38.93 19.98
C ASP A 3 23.49 -38.51 20.94
N ASN A 4 23.97 -37.29 20.79
CA ASN A 4 25.14 -36.74 21.48
C ASN A 4 24.74 -35.56 22.37
N VAL A 5 25.52 -35.36 23.43
CA VAL A 5 25.40 -34.17 24.28
C VAL A 5 26.75 -33.46 24.26
N LEU A 6 26.78 -32.28 23.66
CA LEU A 6 27.94 -31.41 23.54
C LEU A 6 27.75 -30.20 24.46
N THR A 7 28.75 -29.93 25.29
CA THR A 7 28.72 -28.77 26.19
C THR A 7 30.01 -27.96 26.02
N GLY A 8 29.83 -26.69 25.70
CA GLY A 8 30.85 -25.67 25.61
C GLY A 8 31.41 -25.25 26.96
N ASN A 9 32.30 -24.27 26.92
CA ASN A 9 32.85 -23.58 28.08
C ASN A 9 32.42 -22.11 28.05
N GLU A 10 33.11 -21.23 28.80
CA GLU A 10 32.76 -19.79 28.87
C GLU A 10 33.37 -18.94 27.75
N GLY A 11 33.98 -19.56 26.74
CA GLY A 11 34.54 -18.87 25.57
C GLY A 11 33.84 -19.30 24.29
N ALA A 12 34.12 -18.59 23.19
CA ALA A 12 33.54 -18.90 21.88
C ALA A 12 33.84 -20.36 21.45
N ASN A 13 32.78 -21.12 21.18
CA ASN A 13 32.84 -22.53 20.85
C ASN A 13 32.25 -22.82 19.47
N LEU A 14 32.70 -23.93 18.89
CA LEU A 14 32.12 -24.51 17.68
C LEU A 14 31.65 -25.92 18.04
N LEU A 15 30.34 -26.11 18.10
CA LEU A 15 29.70 -27.37 18.45
C LEU A 15 29.01 -27.94 17.20
N SER A 16 29.20 -29.24 16.93
CA SER A 16 28.61 -29.92 15.77
C SER A 16 28.07 -31.29 16.19
N GLY A 17 26.76 -31.51 16.02
CA GLY A 17 26.07 -32.76 16.38
C GLY A 17 26.29 -33.90 15.37
N LEU A 18 26.25 -33.56 14.08
CA LEU A 18 26.40 -34.47 12.93
C LEU A 18 25.13 -35.27 12.60
N ASP A 19 25.04 -36.53 13.03
CA ASP A 19 23.93 -37.44 12.70
C ASP A 19 23.26 -37.91 14.01
N GLY A 20 22.01 -37.52 14.25
CA GLY A 20 21.29 -37.94 15.45
C GLY A 20 20.40 -36.83 15.98
N ASN A 21 19.72 -37.10 17.10
CA ASN A 21 19.01 -36.06 17.82
C ASN A 21 19.92 -35.60 18.97
N ASP A 22 20.69 -34.55 18.73
CA ASP A 22 21.76 -34.07 19.58
C ASP A 22 21.30 -32.94 20.51
N THR A 23 22.06 -32.72 21.57
CA THR A 23 21.90 -31.58 22.48
C THR A 23 23.21 -30.80 22.53
N LEU A 24 23.19 -29.55 22.07
CA LEU A 24 24.33 -28.66 22.03
C LEU A 24 24.08 -27.50 23.02
N ILE A 25 25.02 -27.27 23.95
CA ILE A 25 24.94 -26.23 24.97
C ILE A 25 26.20 -25.35 24.88
N GLY A 26 26.09 -24.10 24.45
CA GLY A 26 27.18 -23.14 24.32
C GLY A 26 27.71 -22.64 25.68
N ASN A 27 26.79 -22.17 26.53
CA ASN A 27 27.00 -21.46 27.79
C ASN A 27 27.28 -19.97 27.61
N ALA A 28 28.53 -19.53 27.71
CA ALA A 28 28.87 -18.12 27.60
C ALA A 28 29.92 -17.96 26.50
N GLY A 29 29.86 -16.85 25.77
CA GLY A 29 30.73 -16.62 24.63
C GLY A 29 29.91 -16.41 23.37
N ASN A 30 30.60 -16.28 22.24
CA ASN A 30 29.93 -16.19 20.95
C ASN A 30 30.06 -17.54 20.28
N ASP A 31 29.08 -18.39 20.47
CA ASP A 31 29.12 -19.78 20.08
C ASP A 31 28.54 -20.00 18.68
N THR A 32 28.94 -21.10 18.07
CA THR A 32 28.36 -21.57 16.81
C THR A 32 27.93 -23.02 17.02
N LEU A 33 26.62 -23.23 16.96
CA LEU A 33 25.95 -24.50 17.18
C LEU A 33 25.39 -24.98 15.85
N ASN A 34 25.84 -26.16 15.41
CA ASN A 34 25.35 -26.81 14.21
C ASN A 34 24.83 -28.20 14.56
N GLY A 35 23.51 -28.37 14.57
CA GLY A 35 22.87 -29.66 14.86
C GLY A 35 23.34 -30.72 13.87
N GLY A 36 23.24 -30.42 12.57
CA GLY A 36 23.41 -31.41 11.52
C GLY A 36 22.08 -32.10 11.28
N THR A 37 22.11 -33.36 10.85
CA THR A 37 20.87 -34.09 10.53
C THR A 37 20.22 -34.68 11.78
N GLY A 38 18.90 -34.57 11.86
CA GLY A 38 18.09 -35.08 12.96
C GLY A 38 17.42 -33.93 13.69
N ALA A 39 16.68 -34.20 14.76
CA ALA A 39 15.98 -33.17 15.51
C ALA A 39 16.81 -32.76 16.73
N ASP A 40 17.49 -31.62 16.63
CA ASP A 40 18.50 -31.20 17.61
C ASP A 40 17.98 -30.15 18.60
N SER A 41 18.54 -30.14 19.81
CA SER A 41 18.31 -29.10 20.82
C SER A 41 19.56 -28.24 20.96
N MET A 42 19.49 -26.98 20.55
CA MET A 42 20.61 -26.04 20.59
C MET A 42 20.33 -24.90 21.58
N VAL A 43 21.20 -24.74 22.58
CA VAL A 43 21.12 -23.71 23.63
C VAL A 43 22.40 -22.87 23.60
N GLY A 44 22.34 -21.61 23.21
CA GLY A 44 23.48 -20.69 23.08
C GLY A 44 23.93 -20.19 24.43
N GLY A 45 23.12 -19.32 25.04
CA GLY A 45 23.29 -18.88 26.42
C GLY A 45 23.51 -17.38 26.54
N THR A 46 24.75 -16.92 26.75
CA THR A 46 25.06 -15.48 26.80
C THR A 46 26.14 -15.12 25.80
N GLY A 47 25.98 -13.99 25.10
CA GLY A 47 26.87 -13.58 24.03
C GLY A 47 26.13 -13.59 22.69
N ASN A 48 26.86 -13.46 21.58
CA ASN A 48 26.27 -13.50 20.25
C ASN A 48 26.43 -14.89 19.64
N ASP A 49 25.36 -15.66 19.65
CA ASP A 49 25.35 -17.06 19.24
C ASP A 49 24.82 -17.23 17.81
N ARG A 50 25.27 -18.31 17.16
CA ARG A 50 24.83 -18.69 15.82
C ARG A 50 24.36 -20.13 15.79
N TYR A 51 23.17 -20.31 15.24
CA TYR A 51 22.52 -21.60 15.06
C TYR A 51 22.45 -21.96 13.59
N PHE A 52 22.74 -23.22 13.25
CA PHE A 52 22.42 -23.79 11.95
C PHE A 52 21.25 -24.75 12.13
N VAL A 53 20.14 -24.43 11.48
CA VAL A 53 18.88 -25.19 11.54
C VAL A 53 18.60 -25.77 10.16
N ASP A 54 18.67 -27.09 10.02
CA ASP A 54 18.47 -27.78 8.73
C ASP A 54 17.40 -28.89 8.77
N ASP A 55 16.90 -29.23 9.96
CA ASP A 55 15.74 -30.10 10.16
C ASP A 55 14.61 -29.34 10.87
N ALA A 56 13.36 -29.61 10.49
CA ALA A 56 12.20 -28.95 11.09
C ALA A 56 11.97 -29.34 12.57
N GLY A 57 12.63 -30.39 13.05
CA GLY A 57 12.65 -30.81 14.45
C GLY A 57 13.64 -30.06 15.32
N ASP A 58 14.54 -29.25 14.73
CA ASP A 58 15.53 -28.48 15.48
C ASP A 58 14.87 -27.43 16.38
N GLN A 59 15.41 -27.28 17.58
CA GLN A 59 14.94 -26.33 18.58
C GLN A 59 16.08 -25.42 19.02
N VAL A 60 15.89 -24.12 18.81
CA VAL A 60 16.78 -23.06 19.28
C VAL A 60 16.22 -22.46 20.57
N THR A 61 17.02 -22.48 21.64
CA THR A 61 16.64 -21.91 22.93
C THR A 61 17.65 -20.85 23.34
N GLU A 62 17.17 -19.62 23.54
CA GLU A 62 17.95 -18.52 24.10
C GLU A 62 17.50 -18.12 25.50
N LEU A 63 18.41 -17.51 26.26
CA LEU A 63 18.13 -17.04 27.61
C LEU A 63 17.65 -15.59 27.61
N ALA A 64 16.47 -15.35 28.20
CA ALA A 64 16.00 -14.00 28.47
C ALA A 64 17.04 -13.17 29.25
N GLY A 65 17.50 -12.06 28.66
CA GLY A 65 18.52 -11.20 29.25
C GLY A 65 19.95 -11.74 29.17
N GLY A 66 20.20 -12.80 28.39
CA GLY A 66 21.54 -13.33 28.11
C GLY A 66 22.42 -12.30 27.40
N GLY A 67 21.79 -11.39 26.66
CA GLY A 67 22.43 -10.28 25.96
C GLY A 67 23.20 -10.78 24.75
N GLY A 68 22.97 -10.17 23.60
CA GLY A 68 23.57 -10.63 22.37
C GLY A 68 22.85 -10.09 21.16
N ALA A 69 23.32 -10.46 19.98
CA ALA A 69 22.56 -10.40 18.75
C ALA A 69 22.69 -11.78 18.11
N ASP A 70 21.67 -12.60 18.30
CA ASP A 70 21.72 -14.03 18.01
C ASP A 70 21.19 -14.31 16.60
N GLU A 71 21.84 -15.24 15.89
CA GLU A 71 21.59 -15.51 14.48
C GLU A 71 21.18 -16.96 14.24
N VAL A 72 19.97 -17.17 13.72
CA VAL A 72 19.60 -18.42 13.07
C VAL A 72 19.93 -18.36 11.59
N ARG A 73 20.70 -19.35 11.12
CA ARG A 73 20.88 -19.66 9.70
C ARG A 73 20.13 -20.93 9.37
N THR A 74 19.25 -20.87 8.39
CA THR A 74 18.46 -22.04 8.00
C THR A 74 18.53 -22.32 6.51
N THR A 75 18.32 -23.58 6.16
CA THR A 75 18.07 -24.03 4.78
C THR A 75 16.64 -24.56 4.60
N LEU A 76 15.83 -24.53 5.66
CA LEU A 76 14.42 -24.89 5.62
C LEU A 76 13.64 -23.85 4.81
N ALA A 77 12.69 -24.31 4.01
CA ALA A 77 11.84 -23.43 3.20
C ALA A 77 10.93 -22.51 4.05
N ALA A 78 10.78 -22.78 5.35
CA ALA A 78 10.08 -21.92 6.28
C ALA A 78 10.70 -22.01 7.67
N TYR A 79 10.79 -20.88 8.37
CA TYR A 79 11.25 -20.83 9.76
C TYR A 79 10.68 -19.62 10.52
N THR A 80 10.31 -19.84 11.77
CA THR A 80 9.89 -18.78 12.70
C THR A 80 10.92 -18.66 13.80
N LEU A 81 11.43 -17.45 14.05
CA LEU A 81 12.37 -17.21 15.14
C LEU A 81 11.72 -17.56 16.47
N THR A 82 12.48 -18.30 17.29
CA THR A 82 12.16 -18.42 18.68
C THR A 82 12.39 -17.08 19.37
N ASP A 83 11.65 -16.91 20.47
CA ASP A 83 11.83 -15.85 21.44
C ASP A 83 13.32 -15.60 21.76
N GLN A 84 13.71 -14.34 21.97
CA GLN A 84 15.09 -13.87 22.25
C GLN A 84 16.08 -13.88 21.07
N VAL A 85 15.72 -14.36 19.88
CA VAL A 85 16.63 -14.31 18.72
C VAL A 85 16.35 -13.08 17.86
N GLU A 86 17.39 -12.34 17.44
CA GLU A 86 17.22 -11.12 16.63
C GLU A 86 17.37 -11.34 15.12
N ILE A 87 18.20 -12.29 14.67
CA ILE A 87 18.59 -12.38 13.24
C ILE A 87 18.15 -13.71 12.63
N LEU A 88 17.38 -13.65 11.54
CA LEU A 88 17.02 -14.79 10.71
C LEU A 88 17.68 -14.65 9.34
N ARG A 89 18.49 -15.63 8.93
CA ARG A 89 19.13 -15.66 7.63
C ARG A 89 18.86 -16.97 6.91
N PHE A 90 18.16 -16.89 5.79
CA PHE A 90 18.07 -18.02 4.87
C PHE A 90 19.39 -18.18 4.11
N THR A 91 19.86 -19.42 4.05
CA THR A 91 21.08 -19.83 3.32
C THR A 91 20.80 -21.00 2.36
N GLY A 92 19.53 -21.39 2.24
CA GLY A 92 19.08 -22.40 1.30
C GLY A 92 18.97 -21.85 -0.12
N VAL A 93 18.17 -22.53 -0.93
CA VAL A 93 17.90 -22.17 -2.32
C VAL A 93 16.38 -22.14 -2.57
N GLY A 94 15.94 -21.22 -3.44
CA GLY A 94 14.53 -21.05 -3.74
C GLY A 94 13.79 -20.23 -2.67
N SER A 95 12.48 -20.17 -2.79
CA SER A 95 11.61 -19.38 -1.91
C SER A 95 11.69 -19.78 -0.43
N PHE A 96 11.62 -18.77 0.43
CA PHE A 96 11.66 -18.87 1.88
C PHE A 96 10.50 -18.13 2.54
N ALA A 97 9.90 -18.76 3.56
CA ALA A 97 8.94 -18.10 4.45
C ALA A 97 9.58 -17.85 5.83
N GLY A 98 9.99 -16.61 6.08
CA GLY A 98 10.64 -16.21 7.32
C GLY A 98 9.70 -15.42 8.23
N THR A 99 9.62 -15.78 9.51
CA THR A 99 8.86 -15.02 10.50
C THR A 99 9.76 -14.67 11.69
N GLY A 100 9.76 -13.40 12.11
CA GLY A 100 10.41 -12.97 13.33
C GLY A 100 9.58 -13.27 14.59
N ASN A 101 9.84 -12.52 15.65
CA ASN A 101 9.21 -12.65 16.95
C ASN A 101 8.73 -11.27 17.45
N ALA A 102 8.81 -10.98 18.75
CA ALA A 102 8.36 -9.70 19.31
C ALA A 102 9.51 -8.67 19.49
N LEU A 103 10.71 -8.99 19.01
CA LEU A 103 11.88 -8.12 19.06
C LEU A 103 12.02 -7.34 17.75
N ASN A 104 12.99 -6.44 17.70
CA ASN A 104 13.41 -5.83 16.44
C ASN A 104 14.29 -6.83 15.68
N ASN A 105 13.69 -7.55 14.74
CA ASN A 105 14.33 -8.60 13.97
C ASN A 105 15.02 -8.08 12.70
N ALA A 106 16.09 -8.76 12.29
CA ALA A 106 16.70 -8.62 10.98
C ALA A 106 16.53 -9.91 10.18
N ILE A 107 15.74 -9.87 9.10
CA ILE A 107 15.35 -11.05 8.31
C ILE A 107 15.91 -10.95 6.88
N PHE A 108 16.61 -12.00 6.45
CA PHE A 108 17.22 -12.10 5.12
C PHE A 108 16.67 -13.31 4.34
N GLY A 109 15.94 -13.06 3.25
CA GLY A 109 15.26 -14.05 2.40
C GLY A 109 16.17 -14.76 1.40
N GLY A 110 17.08 -14.03 0.74
CA GLY A 110 18.06 -14.62 -0.17
C GLY A 110 17.67 -14.51 -1.64
N THR A 111 17.43 -15.65 -2.29
CA THR A 111 17.00 -15.69 -3.70
C THR A 111 15.78 -16.57 -3.82
N GLY A 112 14.80 -16.16 -4.61
CA GLY A 112 13.50 -16.80 -4.66
C GLY A 112 12.42 -15.76 -4.42
N ASN A 113 11.16 -16.19 -4.48
CA ASN A 113 10.06 -15.32 -4.09
C ASN A 113 9.78 -15.59 -2.62
N ASP A 114 10.29 -14.74 -1.74
CA ASP A 114 10.28 -14.92 -0.30
C ASP A 114 9.07 -14.24 0.34
N THR A 115 8.62 -14.76 1.47
CA THR A 115 7.58 -14.15 2.30
C THR A 115 8.15 -13.90 3.68
N LEU A 116 8.39 -12.64 4.00
CA LEU A 116 9.03 -12.21 5.24
C LEU A 116 8.01 -11.47 6.11
N ALA A 117 7.87 -11.90 7.36
CA ALA A 117 7.05 -11.24 8.36
C ALA A 117 7.92 -10.87 9.56
N GLY A 118 8.04 -9.57 9.85
CA GLY A 118 8.83 -9.08 10.98
C GLY A 118 8.30 -9.61 12.33
N GLY A 119 6.97 -9.67 12.46
CA GLY A 119 6.34 -9.84 13.75
C GLY A 119 6.15 -8.48 14.39
N ALA A 120 6.08 -8.45 15.72
CA ALA A 120 5.96 -7.18 16.44
C ALA A 120 7.36 -6.62 16.68
N GLY A 121 7.54 -5.30 16.55
CA GLY A 121 8.83 -4.69 16.77
C GLY A 121 9.07 -3.56 15.78
N ASN A 122 10.33 -3.19 15.60
CA ASN A 122 10.76 -2.39 14.46
C ASN A 122 11.74 -3.23 13.68
N ASP A 123 11.25 -3.91 12.65
CA ASP A 123 11.98 -4.96 11.95
C ASP A 123 12.72 -4.42 10.74
N THR A 124 13.77 -5.12 10.33
CA THR A 124 14.46 -4.87 9.06
C THR A 124 14.40 -6.13 8.20
N MET A 125 13.81 -6.02 7.02
CA MET A 125 13.61 -7.15 6.11
C MET A 125 14.31 -6.90 4.77
N THR A 126 14.97 -7.93 4.25
CA THR A 126 15.62 -7.95 2.92
C THR A 126 15.28 -9.27 2.26
N GLY A 127 14.45 -9.24 1.21
CA GLY A 127 14.06 -10.44 0.46
C GLY A 127 15.16 -10.84 -0.51
N GLY A 128 15.74 -9.88 -1.23
CA GLY A 128 16.90 -10.11 -2.08
C GLY A 128 16.54 -10.15 -3.56
N ALA A 129 16.53 -11.32 -4.21
CA ALA A 129 16.22 -11.43 -5.63
C ALA A 129 15.05 -12.38 -5.87
N GLY A 130 14.07 -11.95 -6.65
CA GLY A 130 12.77 -12.57 -6.84
C GLY A 130 11.67 -11.60 -6.47
N ASN A 131 10.42 -12.02 -6.62
CA ASN A 131 9.27 -11.20 -6.25
C ASN A 131 8.89 -11.52 -4.82
N ASP A 132 9.26 -10.66 -3.88
CA ASP A 132 9.15 -10.90 -2.46
C ASP A 132 7.88 -10.26 -1.88
N THR A 133 7.44 -10.78 -0.73
CA THR A 133 6.29 -10.29 0.02
C THR A 133 6.71 -9.99 1.46
N TYR A 134 6.42 -8.77 1.92
CA TYR A 134 6.77 -8.29 3.25
C TYR A 134 5.52 -7.98 4.06
N HIS A 135 5.39 -8.59 5.23
CA HIS A 135 4.36 -8.26 6.20
C HIS A 135 4.93 -7.30 7.24
N VAL A 136 4.35 -6.11 7.31
CA VAL A 136 4.75 -5.03 8.25
C VAL A 136 3.57 -4.68 9.15
N ASP A 137 3.85 -4.53 10.44
CA ASP A 137 2.84 -4.18 11.45
C ASP A 137 3.18 -2.91 12.24
N SER A 138 4.41 -2.42 12.09
CA SER A 138 4.93 -1.26 12.78
C SER A 138 5.38 -0.18 11.82
N THR A 139 5.16 1.08 12.20
CA THR A 139 5.71 2.24 11.47
C THR A 139 7.25 2.30 11.52
N GLY A 140 7.88 1.50 12.39
CA GLY A 140 9.33 1.38 12.48
C GLY A 140 9.93 0.28 11.60
N ASP A 141 9.10 -0.51 10.90
CA ASP A 141 9.58 -1.56 10.00
C ASP A 141 10.23 -0.94 8.76
N VAL A 142 11.37 -1.51 8.37
CA VAL A 142 12.18 -1.06 7.23
C VAL A 142 12.38 -2.23 6.29
N ILE A 143 11.99 -2.03 5.03
CA ILE A 143 12.32 -2.95 3.95
C ILE A 143 13.54 -2.38 3.22
N MET A 144 14.59 -3.17 3.11
CA MET A 144 15.82 -2.81 2.41
C MET A 144 15.94 -3.66 1.16
N GLU A 145 15.50 -3.10 0.05
CA GLU A 145 15.53 -3.73 -1.27
C GLU A 145 16.56 -3.11 -2.20
N GLY A 146 17.08 -3.94 -3.11
CA GLY A 146 18.10 -3.58 -4.09
C GLY A 146 17.49 -3.31 -5.47
N ALA A 147 18.21 -2.59 -6.32
CA ALA A 147 17.82 -2.50 -7.72
C ALA A 147 17.87 -3.88 -8.39
N GLY A 148 16.75 -4.33 -8.96
CA GLY A 148 16.64 -5.65 -9.59
C GLY A 148 16.30 -6.80 -8.63
N GLY A 149 15.68 -6.49 -7.48
CA GLY A 149 15.08 -7.46 -6.57
C GLY A 149 13.96 -8.23 -7.25
N GLY A 150 12.90 -7.54 -7.65
CA GLY A 150 11.85 -8.14 -8.49
C GLY A 150 10.72 -7.15 -8.68
N ILE A 151 9.49 -7.66 -8.60
CA ILE A 151 8.30 -6.86 -8.30
C ILE A 151 7.85 -7.27 -6.91
N ASP A 152 8.01 -6.35 -5.97
CA ASP A 152 7.91 -6.65 -4.55
C ASP A 152 6.62 -6.09 -3.94
N THR A 153 6.08 -6.80 -2.97
CA THR A 153 4.78 -6.50 -2.35
C THR A 153 4.90 -6.27 -0.86
N VAL A 154 4.37 -5.15 -0.39
CA VAL A 154 4.22 -4.87 1.03
C VAL A 154 2.76 -5.10 1.42
N ILE A 155 2.54 -5.91 2.46
CA ILE A 155 1.26 -6.09 3.12
C ILE A 155 1.36 -5.42 4.48
N SER A 156 0.65 -4.30 4.66
CA SER A 156 0.67 -3.52 5.90
C SER A 156 -0.60 -3.72 6.70
N SER A 157 -0.47 -3.95 8.01
CA SER A 157 -1.58 -3.86 8.97
C SER A 157 -1.57 -2.56 9.78
N GLY A 158 -0.64 -1.65 9.47
CA GLY A 158 -0.48 -0.37 10.17
C GLY A 158 -1.52 0.67 9.77
N THR A 159 -1.50 1.83 10.45
CA THR A 159 -2.35 2.98 10.08
C THR A 159 -1.73 3.84 8.99
N ALA A 160 -0.46 3.61 8.64
CA ALA A 160 0.22 4.29 7.56
C ALA A 160 1.40 3.47 7.04
N TYR A 161 1.65 3.55 5.73
CA TYR A 161 2.85 3.02 5.11
C TYR A 161 3.26 3.84 3.89
N THR A 162 4.56 4.01 3.69
CA THR A 162 5.13 4.65 2.50
C THR A 162 6.11 3.68 1.83
N LEU A 163 5.88 3.39 0.54
CA LEU A 163 6.77 2.53 -0.24
C LEU A 163 8.17 3.15 -0.36
N GLY A 164 9.18 2.35 -0.07
CA GLY A 164 10.56 2.62 -0.46
C GLY A 164 10.71 2.66 -1.98
N ALA A 165 11.77 3.28 -2.49
CA ALA A 165 11.93 3.61 -3.92
C ALA A 165 11.98 2.40 -4.88
N THR A 166 12.22 1.19 -4.37
CA THR A 166 12.35 -0.06 -5.15
C THR A 166 11.20 -1.03 -4.90
N LEU A 167 10.11 -0.57 -4.29
CA LEU A 167 8.93 -1.39 -4.01
C LEU A 167 7.79 -0.97 -4.94
N GLU A 168 7.04 -1.93 -5.47
CA GLU A 168 6.03 -1.68 -6.49
C GLU A 168 4.61 -1.78 -5.94
N ASN A 169 4.34 -2.78 -5.10
CA ASN A 169 2.98 -3.07 -4.65
C ASN A 169 2.80 -2.80 -3.15
N LEU A 170 1.66 -2.22 -2.79
CA LEU A 170 1.25 -1.99 -1.41
C LEU A 170 -0.18 -2.45 -1.21
N VAL A 171 -0.42 -3.27 -0.19
CA VAL A 171 -1.74 -3.76 0.20
C VAL A 171 -1.97 -3.44 1.67
N SER A 172 -3.08 -2.77 1.98
CA SER A 172 -3.54 -2.56 3.35
C SER A 172 -4.41 -3.72 3.81
N THR A 173 -4.24 -4.13 5.05
CA THR A 173 -5.16 -5.05 5.76
C THR A 173 -5.86 -4.36 6.94
N ASN A 174 -5.71 -3.03 7.03
CA ASN A 174 -6.30 -2.25 8.10
C ASN A 174 -7.81 -2.08 7.87
N ALA A 175 -8.62 -2.58 8.79
CA ALA A 175 -10.09 -2.52 8.69
C ALA A 175 -10.71 -1.20 9.15
N VAL A 176 -9.91 -0.21 9.57
CA VAL A 176 -10.38 1.10 10.06
C VAL A 176 -10.06 2.21 9.06
N GLY A 177 -8.98 2.05 8.29
CA GLY A 177 -8.43 3.04 7.37
C GLY A 177 -6.95 3.29 7.62
N ALA A 178 -6.22 3.54 6.54
CA ALA A 178 -4.78 3.72 6.49
C ALA A 178 -4.38 4.87 5.55
N THR A 179 -3.23 5.49 5.83
CA THR A 179 -2.57 6.40 4.89
C THR A 179 -1.52 5.64 4.10
N LEU A 180 -1.76 5.45 2.80
CA LEU A 180 -0.90 4.67 1.91
C LEU A 180 -0.21 5.62 0.94
N THR A 181 1.11 5.52 0.83
CA THR A 181 1.89 6.36 -0.08
C THR A 181 2.78 5.50 -0.96
N GLY A 182 2.68 5.68 -2.28
CA GLY A 182 3.57 5.04 -3.23
C GLY A 182 4.89 5.80 -3.37
N ASN A 183 5.54 5.68 -4.52
CA ASN A 183 6.83 6.29 -4.80
C ASN A 183 6.84 6.96 -6.19
N THR A 184 7.94 6.82 -6.95
CA THR A 184 8.09 7.45 -8.27
C THR A 184 7.99 6.47 -9.43
N SER A 185 7.81 5.19 -9.12
CA SER A 185 7.62 4.09 -10.07
C SER A 185 6.13 3.87 -10.29
N ALA A 186 5.77 3.06 -11.29
CA ALA A 186 4.39 2.61 -11.44
C ALA A 186 4.03 1.67 -10.27
N ASN A 187 3.14 2.12 -9.39
CA ASN A 187 2.71 1.40 -8.21
C ASN A 187 1.35 0.73 -8.38
N GLN A 188 1.16 -0.40 -7.70
CA GLN A 188 -0.16 -1.00 -7.47
C GLN A 188 -0.48 -0.88 -5.99
N ILE A 189 -1.49 -0.07 -5.65
CA ILE A 189 -1.87 0.18 -4.26
C ILE A 189 -3.31 -0.26 -4.05
N GLN A 190 -3.52 -1.13 -3.07
CA GLN A 190 -4.82 -1.58 -2.63
C GLN A 190 -5.04 -1.17 -1.17
N GLY A 191 -6.11 -0.43 -0.92
CA GLY A 191 -6.64 -0.13 0.41
C GLY A 191 -7.30 -1.35 1.05
N GLY A 192 -8.02 -1.10 2.14
CA GLY A 192 -8.69 -2.09 2.97
C GLY A 192 -10.20 -1.86 3.06
N ASP A 193 -10.79 -2.26 4.18
CA ASP A 193 -12.24 -2.17 4.41
C ASP A 193 -12.67 -0.83 5.06
N GLY A 194 -11.74 0.06 5.37
CA GLY A 194 -12.03 1.31 6.06
C GLY A 194 -11.46 2.50 5.32
N ASN A 195 -11.92 3.70 5.69
CA ASN A 195 -11.63 4.94 4.98
C ASN A 195 -10.12 5.22 4.84
N ASP A 196 -9.59 4.96 3.66
CA ASP A 196 -8.19 5.08 3.31
C ASP A 196 -7.86 6.43 2.68
N ASN A 197 -6.61 6.85 2.83
CA ASN A 197 -6.06 8.02 2.16
C ASN A 197 -4.83 7.60 1.37
N ILE A 198 -4.99 7.50 0.06
CA ILE A 198 -4.00 6.92 -0.85
C ILE A 198 -3.39 8.01 -1.74
N ALA A 199 -2.06 8.08 -1.76
CA ALA A 199 -1.29 8.94 -2.65
C ALA A 199 -0.22 8.11 -3.38
N ALA A 200 -0.49 7.70 -4.62
CA ALA A 200 0.38 6.77 -5.34
C ALA A 200 1.69 7.42 -5.80
N GLY A 201 1.67 8.69 -6.22
CA GLY A 201 2.86 9.51 -6.31
C GLY A 201 3.17 9.94 -7.74
N GLN A 202 4.29 9.51 -8.29
CA GLN A 202 4.57 9.66 -9.72
C GLN A 202 4.63 8.27 -10.34
N GLY A 203 4.28 8.14 -11.61
CA GLY A 203 4.23 6.84 -12.26
C GLY A 203 2.89 6.67 -12.95
N ASN A 204 2.68 5.56 -13.64
CA ASN A 204 1.35 5.21 -14.09
C ASN A 204 0.82 4.21 -13.07
N ASP A 205 0.03 4.70 -12.12
CA ASP A 205 -0.34 3.95 -10.95
C ASP A 205 -1.70 3.26 -11.12
N THR A 206 -1.90 2.15 -10.40
CA THR A 206 -3.22 1.53 -10.22
C THR A 206 -3.57 1.56 -8.76
N VAL A 207 -4.68 2.21 -8.43
CA VAL A 207 -5.13 2.44 -7.06
C VAL A 207 -6.54 1.88 -6.88
N GLU A 208 -6.71 1.04 -5.88
CA GLU A 208 -7.99 0.51 -5.42
C GLU A 208 -8.22 0.95 -3.96
N GLY A 209 -9.35 1.60 -3.65
CA GLY A 209 -9.72 2.03 -2.31
C GLY A 209 -10.20 0.85 -1.46
N GLY A 210 -11.21 0.14 -1.95
CA GLY A 210 -11.76 -1.04 -1.29
C GLY A 210 -13.16 -0.75 -0.75
N ALA A 211 -13.34 -0.86 0.56
CA ALA A 211 -14.59 -0.45 1.19
C ALA A 211 -14.34 0.71 2.16
N GLY A 212 -15.37 1.52 2.37
CA GLY A 212 -15.24 2.74 3.15
C GLY A 212 -15.20 3.96 2.24
N ASN A 213 -15.15 5.14 2.84
CA ASN A 213 -15.10 6.39 2.08
C ASN A 213 -13.63 6.79 1.92
N ASP A 214 -13.07 6.50 0.77
CA ASP A 214 -11.66 6.59 0.47
C ASP A 214 -11.31 7.89 -0.24
N THR A 215 -10.07 8.33 -0.07
CA THR A 215 -9.48 9.42 -0.86
C THR A 215 -8.34 8.86 -1.70
N LEU A 216 -8.49 8.92 -3.02
CA LEU A 216 -7.59 8.28 -3.99
C LEU A 216 -6.89 9.33 -4.84
N GLY A 217 -5.59 9.49 -4.67
CA GLY A 217 -4.75 10.30 -5.54
C GLY A 217 -3.73 9.46 -6.30
N GLY A 218 -3.87 9.36 -7.62
CA GLY A 218 -2.84 8.78 -8.48
C GLY A 218 -1.56 9.63 -8.50
N GLY A 219 -1.73 10.95 -8.59
CA GLY A 219 -0.62 11.88 -8.57
C GLY A 219 -0.21 12.29 -9.98
N LEU A 220 1.07 12.14 -10.36
CA LEU A 220 1.54 12.47 -11.70
C LEU A 220 1.68 11.20 -12.56
N GLY A 221 1.05 11.21 -13.72
CA GLY A 221 1.22 10.17 -14.73
C GLY A 221 -0.12 9.89 -15.38
N VAL A 222 -0.34 8.65 -15.81
CA VAL A 222 -1.64 8.21 -16.29
C VAL A 222 -2.11 7.09 -15.38
N ASP A 223 -3.03 7.43 -14.49
CA ASP A 223 -3.41 6.58 -13.37
C ASP A 223 -4.77 5.91 -13.60
N LEU A 224 -4.96 4.73 -13.00
CA LEU A 224 -6.23 4.03 -12.90
C LEU A 224 -6.68 4.05 -11.44
N LEU A 225 -7.81 4.68 -11.15
CA LEU A 225 -8.36 4.83 -9.81
C LEU A 225 -9.72 4.11 -9.73
N THR A 226 -9.87 3.23 -8.74
CA THR A 226 -11.12 2.52 -8.42
C THR A 226 -11.40 2.69 -6.93
N GLY A 227 -12.51 3.30 -6.56
CA GLY A 227 -12.89 3.61 -5.19
C GLY A 227 -13.40 2.37 -4.48
N GLY A 228 -14.42 1.75 -5.06
CA GLY A 228 -15.06 0.57 -4.50
C GLY A 228 -16.32 0.97 -3.76
N THR A 229 -16.67 0.33 -2.65
CA THR A 229 -17.94 0.66 -1.96
C THR A 229 -17.75 1.77 -0.93
N GLY A 230 -18.59 2.80 -0.96
CA GLY A 230 -18.53 3.95 -0.07
C GLY A 230 -18.65 5.24 -0.88
N ASP A 231 -18.67 6.39 -0.22
CA ASP A 231 -18.65 7.67 -0.94
C ASP A 231 -17.19 8.13 -1.08
N ASP A 232 -16.61 7.94 -2.26
CA ASP A 232 -15.18 8.10 -2.53
C ASP A 232 -14.82 9.44 -3.17
N LEU A 233 -13.56 9.84 -2.96
CA LEU A 233 -12.97 11.07 -3.50
C LEU A 233 -11.75 10.78 -4.37
N TYR A 234 -11.86 11.03 -5.68
CA TYR A 234 -10.76 10.90 -6.64
C TYR A 234 -10.05 12.22 -6.90
N LEU A 235 -8.76 12.27 -6.61
CA LEU A 235 -7.89 13.42 -6.86
C LEU A 235 -7.20 13.28 -8.22
N VAL A 236 -7.87 13.73 -9.28
CA VAL A 236 -7.36 13.69 -10.65
C VAL A 236 -6.44 14.89 -10.94
N ASN A 237 -5.25 14.64 -11.49
CA ASN A 237 -4.30 15.70 -11.87
C ASN A 237 -3.99 15.71 -13.36
N VAL A 238 -4.28 14.62 -14.07
CA VAL A 238 -3.98 14.48 -15.50
C VAL A 238 -5.26 14.08 -16.25
N THR A 239 -5.51 14.70 -17.40
CA THR A 239 -6.72 14.43 -18.22
C THR A 239 -6.82 12.98 -18.70
N ALA A 240 -5.71 12.24 -18.70
CA ALA A 240 -5.68 10.84 -19.11
C ALA A 240 -5.98 9.86 -17.96
N ASP A 241 -6.06 10.34 -16.71
CA ASP A 241 -6.41 9.50 -15.56
C ASP A 241 -7.81 8.89 -15.76
N VAL A 242 -7.95 7.62 -15.43
CA VAL A 242 -9.19 6.86 -15.56
C VAL A 242 -9.75 6.56 -14.19
N VAL A 243 -10.95 7.06 -13.92
CA VAL A 243 -11.75 6.66 -12.77
C VAL A 243 -12.68 5.54 -13.19
N VAL A 244 -12.78 4.49 -12.38
CA VAL A 244 -13.69 3.35 -12.59
C VAL A 244 -14.61 3.26 -11.39
N GLU A 245 -15.91 3.26 -11.68
CA GLU A 245 -16.98 3.03 -10.71
C GLU A 245 -17.96 1.98 -11.23
N LEU A 246 -18.41 1.09 -10.35
CA LEU A 246 -19.53 0.20 -10.64
C LEU A 246 -20.84 0.80 -10.13
N ALA A 247 -21.94 0.18 -10.54
CA ALA A 247 -23.26 0.62 -10.09
C ALA A 247 -23.48 0.22 -8.63
N ASP A 248 -24.19 1.08 -7.89
CA ASP A 248 -24.58 0.88 -6.48
C ASP A 248 -23.40 0.85 -5.50
N GLU A 249 -22.28 1.51 -5.83
CA GLU A 249 -21.08 1.56 -5.00
C GLU A 249 -21.01 2.78 -4.08
N GLY A 250 -21.65 3.90 -4.42
CA GLY A 250 -21.57 5.11 -3.60
C GLY A 250 -22.23 6.32 -4.23
N ILE A 251 -21.96 7.50 -3.63
CA ILE A 251 -22.04 8.79 -4.30
C ILE A 251 -20.63 9.37 -4.35
N ASP A 252 -20.04 9.34 -5.54
CA ASP A 252 -18.61 9.53 -5.69
C ASP A 252 -18.27 10.90 -6.26
N THR A 253 -17.08 11.39 -5.93
CA THR A 253 -16.63 12.73 -6.31
C THR A 253 -15.28 12.69 -6.99
N VAL A 254 -15.19 13.25 -8.18
CA VAL A 254 -13.91 13.60 -8.81
C VAL A 254 -13.56 15.05 -8.50
N ASP A 255 -12.42 15.25 -7.84
CA ASP A 255 -11.81 16.56 -7.59
C ASP A 255 -10.60 16.79 -8.52
N SER A 256 -10.85 17.45 -9.66
CA SER A 256 -9.91 17.51 -10.78
C SER A 256 -9.15 18.82 -10.88
N ALA A 257 -7.83 18.74 -11.11
CA ALA A 257 -7.00 19.87 -11.54
C ALA A 257 -6.75 19.91 -13.06
N ALA A 258 -7.44 19.07 -13.83
CA ALA A 258 -7.33 18.97 -15.28
C ALA A 258 -8.72 19.06 -15.94
N ASN A 259 -8.76 19.18 -17.27
CA ASN A 259 -10.03 18.94 -17.98
C ASN A 259 -10.45 17.50 -17.71
N TYR A 260 -11.72 17.28 -17.36
CA TYR A 260 -12.20 15.96 -17.02
C TYR A 260 -13.62 15.68 -17.52
N THR A 261 -13.84 14.42 -17.89
CA THR A 261 -15.14 13.88 -18.26
C THR A 261 -15.41 12.73 -17.32
N LEU A 262 -16.54 12.77 -16.60
CA LEU A 262 -16.89 11.73 -15.66
C LEU A 262 -17.06 10.39 -16.38
N SER A 263 -16.49 9.34 -15.78
CA SER A 263 -16.81 7.95 -16.14
C SER A 263 -18.26 7.64 -15.78
N ALA A 264 -18.80 6.53 -16.29
CA ALA A 264 -20.12 6.06 -15.88
C ALA A 264 -20.17 5.84 -14.36
N ASN A 265 -21.34 6.05 -13.76
CA ASN A 265 -21.63 5.88 -12.33
C ASN A 265 -20.89 6.82 -11.37
N VAL A 266 -20.18 7.85 -11.86
CA VAL A 266 -19.68 8.93 -10.98
C VAL A 266 -20.69 10.08 -10.97
N GLU A 267 -21.06 10.56 -9.78
CA GLU A 267 -22.12 11.58 -9.64
C GLU A 267 -21.56 13.01 -9.64
N ASN A 268 -20.42 13.25 -9.02
CA ASN A 268 -19.95 14.60 -8.73
C ASN A 268 -18.61 14.91 -9.41
N LEU A 269 -18.51 16.12 -9.98
CA LEU A 269 -17.27 16.69 -10.48
C LEU A 269 -17.03 18.06 -9.84
N ILE A 270 -15.86 18.25 -9.25
CA ILE A 270 -15.37 19.52 -8.74
C ILE A 270 -14.10 19.89 -9.51
N LEU A 271 -14.05 21.10 -10.06
CA LEU A 271 -12.85 21.65 -10.69
C LEU A 271 -12.05 22.45 -9.66
N ARG A 272 -10.79 22.09 -9.45
CA ARG A 272 -9.90 22.81 -8.52
C ARG A 272 -9.53 24.19 -9.05
N ASN A 273 -9.39 25.13 -8.13
CA ASN A 273 -8.92 26.47 -8.45
C ASN A 273 -7.49 26.45 -8.99
N GLY A 274 -7.25 27.22 -10.06
CA GLY A 274 -5.91 27.44 -10.61
C GLY A 274 -5.94 27.65 -12.11
N ALA A 275 -6.15 26.56 -12.86
CA ALA A 275 -6.20 26.57 -14.31
C ALA A 275 -7.62 26.85 -14.85
N ASN A 276 -7.69 27.38 -16.07
CA ASN A 276 -8.92 27.34 -16.86
C ASN A 276 -9.08 25.90 -17.38
N ILE A 277 -9.98 25.15 -16.76
CA ILE A 277 -10.29 23.75 -17.04
C ILE A 277 -11.79 23.60 -17.19
N ASN A 278 -12.21 22.53 -17.87
CA ASN A 278 -13.58 22.25 -18.22
C ASN A 278 -14.03 20.92 -17.61
N GLY A 279 -15.33 20.82 -17.37
CA GLY A 279 -15.97 19.64 -16.81
C GLY A 279 -17.05 19.11 -17.76
N THR A 280 -17.15 17.79 -17.82
CA THR A 280 -18.23 17.10 -18.55
C THR A 280 -18.74 15.97 -17.68
N GLY A 281 -20.06 15.88 -17.54
CA GLY A 281 -20.75 14.80 -16.85
C GLY A 281 -20.78 13.50 -17.66
N ASN A 282 -21.71 12.63 -17.31
CA ASN A 282 -22.01 11.36 -17.95
C ASN A 282 -23.53 11.31 -18.26
N ALA A 283 -24.14 10.12 -18.32
CA ALA A 283 -25.56 9.99 -18.67
C ALA A 283 -26.50 9.92 -17.45
N SER A 284 -25.97 10.20 -16.25
CA SER A 284 -26.67 10.15 -14.97
C SER A 284 -26.87 11.58 -14.45
N ASP A 285 -27.73 11.75 -13.44
CA ASP A 285 -27.92 13.05 -12.79
C ASP A 285 -26.62 13.47 -12.09
N ASN A 286 -25.88 14.46 -12.63
CA ASN A 286 -24.59 14.87 -12.12
C ASN A 286 -24.60 16.21 -11.40
N VAL A 287 -23.65 16.41 -10.47
CA VAL A 287 -23.33 17.72 -9.89
C VAL A 287 -21.97 18.20 -10.36
N LEU A 288 -21.94 19.26 -11.16
CA LEU A 288 -20.72 19.83 -11.73
C LEU A 288 -20.44 21.19 -11.10
N THR A 289 -19.31 21.31 -10.42
CA THR A 289 -18.86 22.53 -9.75
C THR A 289 -17.60 23.07 -10.43
N GLY A 290 -17.74 24.22 -11.10
CA GLY A 290 -16.66 25.00 -11.68
C GLY A 290 -15.75 25.66 -10.64
N ASN A 291 -14.68 26.29 -11.11
CA ASN A 291 -13.73 27.03 -10.28
C ASN A 291 -13.92 28.55 -10.45
N ALA A 292 -12.93 29.36 -10.05
CA ALA A 292 -13.00 30.82 -10.20
C ALA A 292 -12.52 31.35 -11.57
N GLN A 293 -12.35 30.46 -12.57
CA GLN A 293 -11.96 30.80 -13.93
C GLN A 293 -13.10 30.50 -14.89
N ALA A 294 -13.03 31.06 -16.10
CA ALA A 294 -13.99 30.75 -17.15
C ALA A 294 -13.99 29.24 -17.50
N ASN A 295 -15.03 28.50 -17.09
CA ASN A 295 -15.19 27.08 -17.34
C ASN A 295 -16.24 26.80 -18.42
N GLN A 296 -16.06 25.71 -19.14
CA GLN A 296 -17.14 25.03 -19.86
C GLN A 296 -17.61 23.84 -19.03
N LEU A 297 -18.89 23.83 -18.65
CA LEU A 297 -19.55 22.74 -17.94
C LEU A 297 -20.64 22.14 -18.83
N LEU A 298 -20.55 20.84 -19.09
CA LEU A 298 -21.51 20.07 -19.90
C LEU A 298 -22.10 18.96 -19.04
N GLY A 299 -23.41 18.99 -18.74
CA GLY A 299 -24.07 17.92 -17.98
C GLY A 299 -24.25 16.62 -18.78
N LEU A 300 -24.71 16.76 -20.02
CA LEU A 300 -25.06 15.70 -20.99
C LEU A 300 -26.49 15.17 -20.84
N ASP A 301 -26.69 13.90 -20.53
CA ASP A 301 -28.04 13.34 -20.29
C ASP A 301 -28.22 13.21 -18.77
N GLY A 302 -29.43 13.44 -18.25
CA GLY A 302 -29.69 13.38 -16.81
C GLY A 302 -30.26 14.71 -16.32
N ASN A 303 -30.72 14.76 -15.07
CA ASN A 303 -31.15 16.00 -14.43
C ASN A 303 -29.95 16.60 -13.68
N ASP A 304 -29.18 17.44 -14.36
CA ASP A 304 -27.89 17.88 -13.88
C ASP A 304 -27.99 19.15 -13.03
N THR A 305 -27.04 19.33 -12.11
CA THR A 305 -26.83 20.58 -11.38
C THR A 305 -25.45 21.16 -11.69
N LEU A 306 -25.42 22.32 -12.36
CA LEU A 306 -24.17 22.99 -12.77
C LEU A 306 -23.98 24.31 -12.00
N PHE A 307 -22.82 24.45 -11.36
CA PHE A 307 -22.38 25.67 -10.69
C PHE A 307 -21.14 26.24 -11.39
N GLY A 308 -21.24 27.36 -12.10
CA GLY A 308 -20.08 28.04 -12.71
C GLY A 308 -19.13 28.67 -11.68
N ASN A 309 -19.68 29.09 -10.53
CA ASN A 309 -18.99 29.79 -9.45
C ASN A 309 -18.47 31.18 -9.86
N GLY A 310 -17.30 31.29 -10.47
CA GLY A 310 -16.76 32.58 -10.87
C GLY A 310 -15.95 32.48 -12.13
N GLY A 311 -15.89 33.55 -12.91
CA GLY A 311 -15.35 33.50 -14.26
C GLY A 311 -16.45 33.81 -15.27
N ASN A 312 -16.13 33.70 -16.56
CA ASN A 312 -17.15 33.84 -17.61
C ASN A 312 -17.46 32.44 -18.11
N ASP A 313 -18.49 31.82 -17.55
CA ASP A 313 -18.69 30.39 -17.71
C ASP A 313 -19.62 30.08 -18.89
N THR A 314 -19.51 28.88 -19.44
CA THR A 314 -20.47 28.33 -20.41
C THR A 314 -21.07 27.07 -19.83
N LEU A 315 -22.36 27.14 -19.48
CA LEU A 315 -23.12 26.07 -18.87
C LEU A 315 -24.09 25.49 -19.91
N ASN A 316 -24.06 24.18 -20.09
CA ASN A 316 -25.00 23.42 -20.90
C ASN A 316 -25.43 22.21 -20.07
N GLY A 317 -26.66 22.21 -19.55
CA GLY A 317 -27.20 21.08 -18.81
C GLY A 317 -27.27 19.86 -19.73
N GLY A 318 -28.13 19.92 -20.74
CA GLY A 318 -28.06 19.01 -21.88
C GLY A 318 -29.43 18.47 -22.22
N ALA A 319 -29.73 17.21 -21.88
CA ALA A 319 -31.04 16.61 -21.99
C ALA A 319 -31.49 16.11 -20.61
N GLY A 320 -32.66 16.58 -20.16
CA GLY A 320 -33.16 16.34 -18.82
C GLY A 320 -33.71 17.63 -18.24
N ASP A 321 -34.11 17.64 -16.97
CA ASP A 321 -34.58 18.84 -16.29
C ASP A 321 -33.44 19.40 -15.41
N ASP A 322 -32.68 20.36 -15.92
CA ASP A 322 -31.40 20.78 -15.33
C ASP A 322 -31.52 22.00 -14.40
N SER A 323 -30.59 22.15 -13.45
CA SER A 323 -30.43 23.33 -12.59
C SER A 323 -29.08 23.99 -12.82
N MET A 324 -29.06 25.23 -13.29
CA MET A 324 -27.82 25.95 -13.63
C MET A 324 -27.68 27.26 -12.85
N VAL A 325 -26.49 27.50 -12.31
CA VAL A 325 -26.11 28.75 -11.62
C VAL A 325 -24.79 29.24 -12.21
N GLY A 326 -24.82 30.36 -12.93
CA GLY A 326 -23.60 30.93 -13.54
C GLY A 326 -22.61 31.42 -12.48
N GLY A 327 -23.09 32.25 -11.55
CA GLY A 327 -22.25 32.79 -10.49
C GLY A 327 -21.70 34.18 -10.88
N ALA A 328 -20.44 34.44 -10.56
CA ALA A 328 -19.83 35.75 -10.77
C ALA A 328 -19.14 35.85 -12.13
N GLY A 329 -19.69 36.68 -13.02
CA GLY A 329 -19.07 37.06 -14.28
C GLY A 329 -20.08 37.09 -15.42
N ASN A 330 -19.61 36.96 -16.67
CA ASN A 330 -20.44 37.00 -17.86
C ASN A 330 -20.70 35.59 -18.37
N ASP A 331 -21.76 34.97 -17.88
CA ASP A 331 -22.03 33.57 -18.16
C ASP A 331 -22.94 33.36 -19.38
N ILE A 332 -22.75 32.21 -20.04
CA ILE A 332 -23.51 31.76 -21.20
C ILE A 332 -24.23 30.47 -20.83
N PHE A 333 -25.55 30.47 -20.96
CA PHE A 333 -26.37 29.27 -20.85
C PHE A 333 -26.74 28.78 -22.24
N VAL A 334 -26.40 27.53 -22.56
CA VAL A 334 -26.59 26.93 -23.88
C VAL A 334 -27.74 25.95 -23.82
N PHE A 335 -28.64 26.02 -24.81
CA PHE A 335 -29.79 25.13 -24.93
C PHE A 335 -29.80 24.45 -26.29
N GLY A 336 -29.86 23.12 -26.27
CA GLY A 336 -30.01 22.26 -27.45
C GLY A 336 -31.47 21.90 -27.72
N SER A 337 -31.72 20.99 -28.66
CA SER A 337 -33.03 20.32 -28.75
C SER A 337 -33.06 19.21 -27.70
N GLY A 338 -34.15 19.10 -26.92
CA GLY A 338 -34.29 18.05 -25.91
C GLY A 338 -33.86 18.45 -24.50
N PHE A 339 -33.59 19.73 -24.26
CA PHE A 339 -33.17 20.31 -22.97
C PHE A 339 -34.17 20.25 -21.82
N GLY A 340 -35.28 19.51 -21.95
CA GLY A 340 -36.30 19.40 -20.89
C GLY A 340 -36.76 20.74 -20.28
N GLN A 341 -36.83 20.79 -18.95
CA GLN A 341 -37.35 21.91 -18.16
C GLN A 341 -36.29 22.48 -17.22
N ASP A 342 -35.41 23.31 -17.78
CA ASP A 342 -34.30 23.86 -17.02
C ASP A 342 -34.69 25.02 -16.09
N VAL A 343 -33.98 25.10 -14.98
CA VAL A 343 -34.02 26.18 -14.01
C VAL A 343 -32.67 26.89 -13.98
N ILE A 344 -32.65 28.16 -14.38
CA ILE A 344 -31.50 29.03 -14.15
C ILE A 344 -31.76 29.92 -12.94
N THR A 345 -30.81 29.98 -12.02
CA THR A 345 -30.84 30.93 -10.90
C THR A 345 -29.61 31.86 -10.91
N GLY A 346 -29.68 32.97 -10.18
CA GLY A 346 -28.57 33.91 -10.07
C GLY A 346 -28.33 34.79 -11.31
N PHE A 347 -29.36 35.01 -12.14
CA PHE A 347 -29.23 35.85 -13.34
C PHE A 347 -29.10 37.35 -12.96
N ASP A 348 -27.90 37.90 -13.15
CA ASP A 348 -27.64 39.32 -12.96
C ASP A 348 -27.59 40.06 -14.30
N ALA A 349 -28.55 40.96 -14.52
CA ALA A 349 -28.69 41.72 -15.77
C ALA A 349 -27.62 42.82 -15.98
N ASN A 350 -26.66 42.97 -15.06
CA ASN A 350 -25.70 44.09 -15.07
C ASN A 350 -24.39 43.71 -14.34
N PRO A 351 -23.47 43.01 -15.00
CA PRO A 351 -22.19 42.61 -14.41
C PRO A 351 -21.33 43.86 -14.18
N ALA A 352 -20.82 44.02 -12.96
CA ALA A 352 -19.96 45.15 -12.55
C ALA A 352 -18.52 44.97 -13.04
#